data_AF-E3GWH8-F1
#
_entry.id   AF-E3GWH8-F1
#
_cell.length_a   1.000
_cell.length_b   1.000
_cell.length_c   1.000
_cell.angle_alpha   90.00
_cell.angle_beta   90.00
_cell.angle_gamma   90.00
#
_symmetry.space_group_name_H-M   'P 1'
#
loop_
_entity.id
_entity.type
_entity.pdbx_description
1 polymer ?
#
loop_
_entity_poly.entity_id
_entity_poly.type
_entity_poly.pdbx_seq_one_letter_code
_entity_poly.pdbx_strand_id
1 'polypeptide(L)'
;MIVDDLKDIILGYRKVKGKTQEELAEELGVPKDVISAIECGTFKHLNPSLKKKIDELLKGYDKSELAAIGRGYRLQDNLGPDFKYYLEGLSKKEGIKTEELKKMPELELYKFIGKTPYDYVELIFEGAKSAT
;
A
#
# COMPACT_ATOMS: atom_id res chain seq x y z
N MET A 1 -6.47 -12.11 11.90
CA MET A 1 -6.06 -11.59 10.58
C MET A 1 -7.14 -11.97 9.60
N ILE A 2 -7.88 -10.99 9.11
CA ILE A 2 -8.74 -11.20 7.95
C ILE A 2 -7.79 -11.29 6.75
N VAL A 3 -7.94 -12.33 5.94
CA VAL A 3 -7.03 -12.65 4.82
C VAL A 3 -7.03 -11.52 3.78
N ASP A 4 -8.11 -10.73 3.72
CA ASP A 4 -8.32 -9.70 2.71
C ASP A 4 -7.28 -8.57 2.74
N ASP A 5 -6.76 -8.24 3.94
CA ASP A 5 -5.74 -7.19 4.09
C ASP A 5 -4.31 -7.73 4.07
N LEU A 6 -4.10 -9.05 4.05
CA LEU A 6 -2.76 -9.65 4.14
C LEU A 6 -1.82 -9.12 3.05
N LYS A 7 -2.33 -9.01 1.82
CA LYS A 7 -1.58 -8.49 0.67
C LYS A 7 -1.04 -7.09 0.94
N ASP A 8 -1.84 -6.24 1.58
CA ASP A 8 -1.52 -4.84 1.84
C ASP A 8 -0.62 -4.72 3.07
N ILE A 9 -0.86 -5.53 4.10
CA ILE A 9 -0.02 -5.58 5.29
C ILE A 9 1.41 -6.01 4.92
N ILE A 10 1.57 -7.04 4.10
CA ILE A 10 2.89 -7.55 3.71
C ILE A 10 3.63 -6.54 2.82
N LEU A 11 2.93 -5.96 1.83
CA LEU A 11 3.49 -4.88 1.02
C LEU A 11 3.91 -3.68 1.87
N GLY A 12 3.04 -3.24 2.79
CA GLY A 12 3.31 -2.16 3.72
C GLY A 12 4.52 -2.42 4.61
N TYR A 13 4.62 -3.63 5.19
CA TYR A 13 5.78 -4.04 5.98
C TYR A 13 7.07 -3.95 5.17
N ARG A 14 7.07 -4.52 3.95
CA ARG A 14 8.23 -4.52 3.07
C ARG A 14 8.70 -3.11 2.75
N LYS A 15 7.76 -2.21 2.45
CA LYS A 15 8.05 -0.79 2.13
C LYS A 15 8.57 -0.03 3.35
N VAL A 16 7.96 -0.20 4.53
CA VAL A 16 8.46 0.38 5.80
C VAL A 16 9.88 -0.07 6.12
N LYS A 17 10.23 -1.32 5.79
CA LYS A 17 11.58 -1.86 5.99
C LYS A 17 12.56 -1.58 4.86
N GLY A 18 12.12 -0.98 3.75
CA GLY A 18 12.96 -0.77 2.57
C GLY A 18 13.47 -2.07 1.95
N LYS A 19 12.73 -3.18 2.10
CA LYS A 19 13.13 -4.51 1.65
C LYS A 19 12.68 -4.80 0.22
N THR A 20 13.44 -5.62 -0.47
CA THR A 20 13.04 -6.31 -1.70
C THR A 20 12.15 -7.52 -1.37
N GLN A 21 11.48 -8.08 -2.37
CA GLN A 21 10.71 -9.32 -2.18
C GLN A 21 11.64 -10.51 -1.86
N GLU A 22 12.88 -10.49 -2.37
CA GLU A 22 13.88 -11.53 -2.11
C GLU A 22 14.29 -11.53 -0.63
N GLU A 23 14.67 -10.37 -0.08
CA GLU A 23 15.07 -10.26 1.33
C GLU A 23 13.95 -10.66 2.30
N LEU A 24 12.69 -10.34 1.96
CA LEU A 24 11.55 -10.76 2.77
C LEU A 24 11.30 -12.27 2.65
N ALA A 25 11.51 -12.84 1.46
CA ALA A 25 11.38 -14.27 1.22
C ALA A 25 12.44 -15.07 2.00
N GLU A 26 13.69 -14.60 2.02
CA GLU A 26 14.79 -15.15 2.82
C GLU A 26 14.45 -15.12 4.32
N GLU A 27 13.96 -13.98 4.84
CA GLU A 27 13.57 -13.84 6.25
C GLU A 27 12.44 -14.80 6.65
N LEU A 28 11.48 -15.03 5.75
CA LEU A 28 10.38 -15.98 5.96
C LEU A 28 10.77 -17.43 5.63
N GLY A 29 11.92 -17.67 5.01
CA GLY A 29 12.37 -18.98 4.54
C GLY A 29 11.40 -19.60 3.53
N VAL A 30 10.97 -18.80 2.55
CA VAL A 30 10.08 -19.21 1.46
C VAL A 30 10.66 -18.74 0.11
N PRO A 31 10.24 -19.32 -1.02
CA PRO A 31 10.59 -18.77 -2.34
C PRO A 31 10.02 -17.37 -2.55
N LYS A 32 10.72 -16.50 -3.28
CA LYS A 32 10.24 -15.16 -3.66
C LYS A 32 8.83 -15.15 -4.23
N ASP A 33 8.50 -16.14 -5.07
CA ASP A 33 7.18 -16.24 -5.71
C ASP A 33 6.03 -16.36 -4.71
N VAL A 34 6.29 -16.87 -3.50
CA VAL A 34 5.30 -16.88 -2.41
C VAL A 34 5.01 -15.46 -1.93
N ILE A 35 6.03 -14.61 -1.77
CA ILE A 35 5.87 -13.20 -1.41
C ILE A 35 5.12 -12.46 -2.51
N SER A 36 5.51 -12.68 -3.77
CA SER A 36 4.80 -12.10 -4.92
C SER A 36 3.33 -12.51 -4.95
N ALA A 37 3.03 -13.79 -4.73
CA ALA A 37 1.64 -14.28 -4.70
C ALA A 37 0.84 -13.70 -3.52
N ILE A 38 1.46 -13.52 -2.35
CA ILE A 38 0.82 -12.87 -1.20
C ILE A 38 0.55 -11.41 -1.51
N GLU A 39 1.55 -10.67 -2.00
CA GLU A 39 1.40 -9.26 -2.35
C GLU A 39 0.38 -9.07 -3.47
N CYS A 40 0.26 -9.97 -4.44
CA CYS A 40 -0.78 -9.92 -5.48
C CYS A 40 -2.16 -10.35 -4.98
N GLY A 41 -2.29 -10.90 -3.77
CA GLY A 41 -3.54 -11.46 -3.26
C GLY A 41 -3.98 -12.75 -3.95
N THR A 42 -3.10 -13.41 -4.71
CA THR A 42 -3.37 -14.68 -5.40
C THR A 42 -3.08 -15.89 -4.51
N PHE A 43 -2.41 -15.69 -3.38
CA PHE A 43 -2.09 -16.74 -2.41
C PHE A 43 -3.27 -17.07 -1.50
N LYS A 44 -4.10 -18.06 -1.90
CA LYS A 44 -5.37 -18.38 -1.24
C LYS A 44 -5.25 -19.05 0.13
N HIS A 45 -4.18 -19.81 0.38
CA HIS A 45 -4.05 -20.63 1.59
C HIS A 45 -2.64 -20.57 2.19
N LEU A 46 -2.49 -19.76 3.25
CA LEU A 46 -1.31 -19.80 4.11
C LEU A 46 -1.26 -21.11 4.87
N ASN A 47 -0.18 -21.88 4.70
CA ASN A 47 0.08 -22.99 5.60
C ASN A 47 0.30 -22.47 7.04
N PRO A 48 0.00 -23.26 8.08
CA PRO A 48 0.09 -22.79 9.47
C PRO A 48 1.48 -22.31 9.89
N SER A 49 2.54 -22.92 9.35
CA SER A 49 3.94 -22.57 9.66
C SER A 49 4.28 -21.16 9.15
N LEU A 50 3.96 -20.86 7.89
CA LEU A 50 4.15 -19.55 7.27
C LEU A 50 3.29 -18.49 7.94
N LYS A 51 2.04 -18.82 8.29
CA LYS A 51 1.17 -17.91 9.05
C LYS A 51 1.82 -17.51 10.39
N LYS A 52 2.37 -18.47 11.13
CA LYS A 52 3.07 -18.20 12.39
C LYS A 52 4.28 -17.27 12.19
N LYS A 53 5.11 -17.55 11.17
CA LYS A 53 6.25 -16.69 10.83
C LYS A 53 5.82 -15.26 10.47
N ILE A 54 4.75 -15.11 9.69
CA ILE A 54 4.19 -13.79 9.36
C ILE A 54 3.67 -13.09 10.62
N ASP A 55 2.96 -13.79 11.51
CA ASP A 55 2.47 -13.21 12.76
C ASP A 55 3.62 -12.77 13.69
N GLU A 56 4.73 -13.52 13.72
CA GLU A 56 5.95 -13.15 14.44
C GLU A 56 6.65 -11.93 13.80
N LEU A 57 6.76 -11.92 12.48
CA LEU A 57 7.36 -10.82 11.70
C LEU A 57 6.58 -9.50 11.87
N LEU A 58 5.25 -9.59 11.96
CA LEU A 58 4.37 -8.43 12.17
C LEU A 58 4.18 -8.05 13.65
N LYS A 59 4.86 -8.74 14.58
CA LYS A 59 4.73 -8.46 16.00
C LYS A 59 5.24 -7.05 16.33
N GLY A 60 4.40 -6.25 16.99
CA GLY A 60 4.73 -4.88 17.38
C GLY A 60 4.45 -3.82 16.31
N TYR A 61 3.97 -4.21 15.13
CA TYR A 61 3.49 -3.28 14.10
C TYR A 61 1.98 -3.09 14.20
N ASP A 62 1.53 -1.87 13.90
CA ASP A 62 0.12 -1.62 13.64
C ASP A 62 -0.25 -2.15 12.25
N LYS A 63 -0.99 -3.25 12.21
CA LYS A 63 -1.44 -3.89 10.98
C LYS A 63 -2.33 -2.96 10.14
N SER A 64 -3.11 -2.07 10.75
CA SER A 64 -3.93 -1.09 10.04
C SER A 64 -3.07 -0.04 9.34
N GLU A 65 -2.00 0.41 9.99
CA GLU A 65 -1.05 1.33 9.37
C GLU A 65 -0.28 0.69 8.22
N LEU A 66 0.18 -0.55 8.41
CA LEU A 66 0.81 -1.31 7.33
C LEU A 66 -0.14 -1.51 6.14
N ALA A 67 -1.40 -1.88 6.39
CA ALA A 67 -2.40 -2.01 5.35
C ALA A 67 -2.67 -0.69 4.62
N ALA A 68 -2.70 0.44 5.33
CA ALA A 68 -2.81 1.76 4.69
C ALA A 68 -1.63 2.05 3.77
N ILE A 69 -0.39 1.88 4.27
CA ILE A 69 0.82 2.09 3.45
C ILE A 69 0.79 1.20 2.21
N GLY A 70 0.50 -0.10 2.38
CA GLY A 70 0.41 -1.05 1.27
C GLY A 70 -0.63 -0.65 0.23
N ARG A 71 -1.84 -0.25 0.66
CA ARG A 71 -2.87 0.26 -0.24
C ARG A 71 -2.42 1.50 -1.01
N GLY A 72 -1.72 2.42 -0.35
CA GLY A 72 -1.20 3.63 -1.01
C GLY A 72 -0.20 3.34 -2.11
N TYR A 73 0.80 2.49 -1.85
CA TYR A 73 1.76 2.06 -2.89
C TYR A 73 1.05 1.39 -4.06
N ARG A 74 0.13 0.47 -3.75
CA ARG A 74 -0.61 -0.27 -4.76
C ARG A 74 -1.47 0.64 -5.63
N LEU A 75 -2.05 1.69 -5.04
CA LEU A 75 -2.81 2.69 -5.77
C LEU A 75 -1.92 3.46 -6.75
N GLN A 76 -0.72 3.89 -6.31
CA GLN A 76 0.22 4.57 -7.19
C GLN A 76 0.72 3.66 -8.33
N ASP A 77 1.02 2.40 -8.04
CA ASP A 77 1.41 1.40 -9.05
C ASP A 77 0.28 1.17 -10.08
N ASN A 78 -0.98 1.06 -9.62
CA ASN A 78 -2.13 0.82 -10.48
C ASN A 78 -2.49 2.04 -11.36
N LEU A 79 -2.36 3.25 -10.83
CA LEU A 79 -2.73 4.48 -11.54
C LEU A 79 -1.61 4.98 -12.46
N GLY A 80 -0.35 4.69 -12.13
CA GLY A 80 0.80 5.09 -12.95
C GLY A 80 0.77 6.59 -13.28
N PRO A 81 0.77 6.99 -14.57
CA PRO A 81 0.72 8.40 -14.98
C PRO A 81 -0.49 9.19 -14.47
N ASP A 82 -1.62 8.53 -14.22
CA ASP A 82 -2.86 9.18 -13.77
C ASP A 82 -2.85 9.52 -12.27
N PHE A 83 -1.83 9.03 -11.53
CA PHE A 83 -1.66 9.32 -10.11
C PHE A 83 -1.55 10.83 -9.82
N LYS A 84 -1.05 11.62 -10.77
CA LYS A 84 -1.01 13.09 -10.65
C LYS A 84 -2.42 13.71 -10.51
N TYR A 85 -3.39 13.20 -11.28
CA TYR A 85 -4.78 13.69 -11.21
C TYR A 85 -5.46 13.22 -9.92
N TYR A 86 -5.13 12.02 -9.45
CA TYR A 86 -5.57 11.55 -8.14
C TYR A 86 -5.13 12.51 -7.02
N LEU A 87 -3.86 12.93 -7.00
CA LEU A 87 -3.36 13.87 -5.99
C LEU A 87 -4.02 15.25 -6.10
N GLU A 88 -4.32 15.73 -7.31
CA GLU A 88 -5.04 16.99 -7.52
C GLU A 88 -6.48 16.92 -7.03
N GLY A 89 -7.19 15.82 -7.30
CA GLY A 89 -8.54 15.59 -6.77
C GLY A 89 -8.54 15.48 -5.25
N LEU A 90 -7.57 14.75 -4.69
CA LEU A 90 -7.42 14.60 -3.24
C LEU A 90 -7.14 15.94 -2.56
N SER A 91 -6.25 16.74 -3.16
CA SER A 91 -5.94 18.11 -2.72
C SER A 91 -7.20 18.95 -2.54
N LYS A 92 -8.12 18.89 -3.52
CA LYS A 92 -9.39 19.62 -3.46
C LYS A 92 -10.32 19.12 -2.37
N LYS A 93 -10.44 17.79 -2.22
CA LYS A 93 -11.37 17.18 -1.26
C LYS A 93 -10.94 17.40 0.19
N GLU A 94 -9.64 17.28 0.45
CA GLU A 94 -9.05 17.43 1.79
C GLU A 94 -8.69 18.89 2.13
N GLY A 95 -8.72 19.79 1.14
CA GLY A 95 -8.31 21.19 1.32
C GLY A 95 -6.80 21.37 1.56
N ILE A 96 -5.99 20.36 1.24
CA ILE A 96 -4.53 20.36 1.35
C ILE A 96 -3.95 20.72 -0.01
N LYS A 97 -2.97 21.62 -0.11
CA LYS A 97 -2.37 21.95 -1.42
C LYS A 97 -1.65 20.75 -2.03
N THR A 98 -1.78 20.54 -3.34
CA THR A 98 -1.07 19.46 -4.06
C THR A 98 0.43 19.47 -3.79
N GLU A 99 1.05 20.65 -3.69
CA GLU A 99 2.49 20.77 -3.40
C GLU A 99 2.87 20.39 -1.96
N GLU A 100 1.93 20.46 -1.03
CA GLU A 100 2.14 19.94 0.33
C GLU A 100 2.10 18.42 0.31
N LEU A 101 1.14 17.81 -0.41
CA LEU A 101 1.09 16.35 -0.60
C LEU A 101 2.37 15.81 -1.25
N LYS A 102 2.88 16.47 -2.30
CA LYS A 102 4.13 16.07 -2.98
C LYS A 102 5.38 16.21 -2.11
N LYS A 103 5.34 17.07 -1.08
CA LYS A 103 6.45 17.27 -0.14
C LYS A 103 6.37 16.37 1.09
N MET A 104 5.26 15.65 1.28
CA MET A 104 5.16 14.67 2.35
C MET A 104 6.23 13.58 2.18
N PRO A 105 6.85 13.12 3.28
CA PRO A 105 7.67 11.91 3.26
C PRO A 105 6.89 10.76 2.61
N GLU A 106 7.58 9.97 1.79
CA GLU A 106 6.95 8.94 0.95
C GLU A 106 6.02 8.00 1.74
N LEU A 107 6.48 7.48 2.89
CA LEU A 107 5.67 6.61 3.73
C LEU A 107 4.46 7.32 4.35
N GLU A 108 4.58 8.61 4.67
CA GLU A 108 3.48 9.40 5.20
C GLU A 108 2.43 9.67 4.12
N LEU A 109 2.86 10.01 2.90
CA LEU A 109 1.97 10.17 1.76
C LEU A 109 1.21 8.86 1.47
N TYR A 110 1.90 7.73 1.37
CA TYR A 110 1.23 6.47 1.07
C TYR A 110 0.31 5.98 2.19
N LYS A 111 0.69 6.23 3.45
CA LYS A 111 -0.19 6.00 4.60
C LYS A 111 -1.44 6.88 4.53
N PHE A 112 -1.29 8.16 4.17
CA PHE A 112 -2.39 9.11 4.06
C PHE A 112 -3.38 8.72 2.96
N ILE A 113 -2.89 8.53 1.73
CA ILE A 113 -3.76 8.17 0.60
C ILE A 113 -4.42 6.78 0.80
N GLY A 114 -3.71 5.84 1.43
CA GLY A 114 -4.26 4.51 1.72
C GLY A 114 -5.30 4.48 2.85
N LYS A 115 -5.47 5.57 3.61
CA LYS A 115 -6.56 5.75 4.58
C LYS A 115 -7.74 6.55 4.02
N THR A 116 -7.56 7.16 2.85
CA THR A 116 -8.56 8.05 2.25
C THR A 116 -9.83 7.25 1.92
N PRO A 117 -11.03 7.73 2.31
CA PRO A 117 -12.28 7.01 2.07
C PRO A 117 -12.86 7.27 0.67
N TYR A 118 -12.29 8.20 -0.09
CA TYR A 118 -12.78 8.59 -1.41
C TYR A 118 -12.52 7.52 -2.46
N ASP A 119 -13.45 7.45 -3.42
CA ASP A 119 -13.27 6.64 -4.61
C ASP A 119 -12.16 7.24 -5.49
N TYR A 120 -11.18 6.42 -5.88
CA TYR A 120 -10.04 6.92 -6.64
C TYR A 120 -10.42 7.40 -8.05
N VAL A 121 -11.47 6.84 -8.65
CA VAL A 121 -12.00 7.27 -9.95
C VAL A 121 -12.62 8.66 -9.82
N GLU A 122 -13.40 8.89 -8.75
CA GLU A 122 -13.94 10.23 -8.46
C GLU A 122 -12.81 11.26 -8.31
N LEU A 123 -11.75 10.92 -7.57
CA LEU A 123 -10.61 11.82 -7.38
C LEU A 123 -9.87 12.11 -8.69
N ILE A 124 -9.64 11.10 -9.54
CA ILE A 124 -9.02 11.31 -10.85
C ILE A 124 -9.86 12.23 -11.73
N PHE A 125 -11.17 12.01 -11.81
CA PHE A 125 -12.05 12.88 -12.58
C PHE A 125 -12.05 14.31 -12.04
N GLU A 126 -12.08 14.48 -10.72
CA GLU A 126 -12.06 15.80 -10.10
C GLU A 126 -10.72 16.52 -10.32
N GLY A 127 -9.60 15.80 -10.30
CA GLY A 127 -8.29 16.33 -10.67
C GLY A 127 -8.23 16.76 -12.14
N ALA A 128 -8.64 15.87 -13.06
CA ALA A 128 -8.58 16.09 -14.50
C ALA A 128 -9.37 17.32 -14.97
N LYS A 129 -10.49 17.67 -14.32
CA LYS A 129 -11.24 18.91 -14.60
C LYS A 129 -10.41 20.19 -14.40
N SER A 130 -9.36 20.14 -13.60
CA SER A 130 -8.48 21.29 -13.33
C SER A 130 -7.41 21.49 -14.41
N ALA A 131 -7.22 20.50 -15.28
CA ALA A 131 -6.26 20.53 -16.38
C ALA A 131 -6.87 21.04 -17.71
N THR A 132 -8.15 21.45 -17.68
CA THR A 132 -8.91 21.99 -18.83
C THR A 132 -9.24 23.45 -18.60
#